data_AF-A0A524LFU6-F1
#
_entry.id   AF-A0A524LFU6-F1
#
_cell.length_a   1.000
_cell.length_b   1.000
_cell.length_c   1.000
_cell.angle_alpha   90.00
_cell.angle_beta   90.00
_cell.angle_gamma   90.00
#
_symmetry.space_group_name_H-M   'P 1'
#
loop_
_entity.id
_entity.type
_entity.pdbx_description
1 polymer ?
#
loop_
_entity_poly.entity_id
_entity_poly.type
_entity_poly.pdbx_seq_one_letter_code
_entity_poly.pdbx_strand_id
1 'polypeptide(L)'
;YFTVALYLIDNETEIPPVYPTEVTTEVDNVLQLIDEHLGITAEWFMLYEEDFSQFVPRGHYTRSEKLSNFFKAMMWYGRVSFRLQPFPPPESNDIGMNYTAQAILMSLALEDGVTGLSGSPSGLVVWDAIYEPTAFFVGAADDLIPEEYLGLIDTIYGADVVLADLDNDLLLEQFIDAALSLREPMILGHPISDALNLTATMGLRLMGQRFIPDSYILSQLVYKNVGTQGEPRLMPSGLDVMAAFGSDRAWELLDDQKHYFNYISQMEMLWNEISNMTESEWTHNLYYLWLYSLLPLLNDPGENYPFFMQSEAWVDKQLSTALASWAELRHDTILYAKQSYTFERGGLPPPDTLPKGYVEPIPALYARLASICEMMISGLDSRNLLSALMEVKLGNLKALLLDLQTISIKELEGTPLTIEEFELIDEIGSTLDSIVMMPTDDELTSDADDDMAVIADVHSDVNSGTVLEEGVGRPSVILVAVYVDGQVILTQGAVMSYFEFTWPMEDRLTDEAWQDMIELGTEPPLPSWTESFVIEWDNVIVALAASPPKIREM
;
A
#
# COMPACT_ATOMS: atom_id res chain seq x y z
N TYR A 1 -5.54 -26.40 8.20
CA TYR A 1 -4.69 -25.52 7.36
C TYR A 1 -4.96 -25.70 5.87
N PHE A 2 -4.25 -26.57 5.13
CA PHE A 2 -4.35 -26.62 3.66
C PHE A 2 -5.75 -26.87 3.10
N THR A 3 -6.57 -27.69 3.76
CA THR A 3 -7.97 -27.93 3.36
C THR A 3 -8.82 -26.65 3.35
N VAL A 4 -8.59 -25.73 4.31
CA VAL A 4 -9.26 -24.42 4.35
C VAL A 4 -8.83 -23.62 3.11
N ALA A 5 -7.52 -23.50 2.88
CA ALA A 5 -7.00 -22.72 1.76
C ALA A 5 -7.43 -23.26 0.38
N LEU A 6 -7.49 -24.58 0.21
CA LEU A 6 -8.00 -25.20 -1.03
C LEU A 6 -9.48 -24.87 -1.25
N TYR A 7 -10.30 -25.01 -0.21
CA TYR A 7 -11.72 -24.63 -0.27
C TYR A 7 -11.91 -23.14 -0.56
N LEU A 8 -11.10 -22.26 0.05
CA LEU A 8 -11.12 -20.82 -0.25
C LEU A 8 -10.73 -20.48 -1.70
N ILE A 9 -9.98 -21.36 -2.38
CA ILE A 9 -9.61 -21.18 -3.81
C ILE A 9 -10.73 -21.68 -4.73
N ASP A 10 -11.28 -22.87 -4.48
CA ASP A 10 -12.14 -23.57 -5.45
C ASP A 10 -13.63 -23.71 -5.07
N ASN A 11 -14.02 -23.42 -3.82
CA ASN A 11 -15.37 -23.63 -3.27
C ASN A 11 -15.93 -25.07 -3.44
N GLU A 12 -15.09 -26.04 -3.82
CA GLU A 12 -15.48 -27.41 -4.22
C GLU A 12 -14.67 -28.52 -3.51
N THR A 13 -13.58 -28.19 -2.80
CA THR A 13 -12.70 -29.16 -2.13
C THR A 13 -13.45 -30.05 -1.13
N GLU A 14 -13.66 -31.31 -1.49
CA GLU A 14 -14.17 -32.35 -0.59
C GLU A 14 -13.07 -32.85 0.35
N ILE A 15 -13.34 -32.90 1.66
CA ILE A 15 -12.43 -33.46 2.66
C ILE A 15 -12.39 -35.00 2.53
N PRO A 16 -11.23 -35.62 2.24
CA PRO A 16 -11.15 -37.06 2.07
C PRO A 16 -11.66 -37.85 3.30
N PRO A 17 -12.58 -38.83 3.15
CA PRO A 17 -13.16 -39.61 4.27
C PRO A 17 -12.17 -40.48 5.08
N VAL A 18 -10.88 -40.40 4.77
CA VAL A 18 -9.79 -41.03 5.54
C VAL A 18 -9.32 -40.14 6.70
N TYR A 19 -9.58 -38.83 6.66
CA TYR A 19 -9.30 -37.92 7.76
C TYR A 19 -10.30 -38.12 8.91
N PRO A 20 -9.88 -37.88 10.18
CA PRO A 20 -10.79 -37.88 11.32
C PRO A 20 -11.91 -36.85 11.17
N THR A 21 -13.10 -37.15 11.70
CA THR A 21 -14.29 -36.25 11.66
C THR A 21 -13.99 -34.88 12.25
N GLU A 22 -13.10 -34.83 13.24
CA GLU A 22 -12.60 -33.62 13.88
C GLU A 22 -11.99 -32.63 12.86
N VAL A 23 -11.31 -33.13 11.81
CA VAL A 23 -10.76 -32.27 10.75
C VAL A 23 -11.86 -31.57 9.97
N THR A 24 -12.99 -32.25 9.71
CA THR A 24 -14.15 -31.63 9.07
C THR A 24 -14.77 -30.56 9.95
N THR A 25 -14.98 -30.84 11.24
CA THR A 25 -15.53 -29.86 12.19
C THR A 25 -14.67 -28.59 12.31
N GLU A 26 -13.35 -28.73 12.36
CA GLU A 26 -12.43 -27.58 12.44
C GLU A 26 -12.35 -26.78 11.14
N VAL A 27 -12.48 -27.42 9.97
CA VAL A 27 -12.55 -26.73 8.68
C VAL A 27 -13.88 -25.98 8.54
N ASP A 28 -15.01 -26.64 8.82
CA ASP A 28 -16.35 -26.02 8.78
C ASP A 28 -16.44 -24.80 9.71
N ASN A 29 -15.88 -24.90 10.93
CA ASN A 29 -15.81 -23.79 11.89
C ASN A 29 -15.02 -22.59 11.32
N VAL A 30 -13.83 -22.81 10.79
CA VAL A 30 -13.00 -21.73 10.24
C VAL A 30 -13.63 -21.09 8.99
N LEU A 31 -14.26 -21.89 8.11
CA LEU A 31 -14.99 -21.36 6.97
C LEU A 31 -16.18 -20.50 7.41
N GLN A 32 -16.93 -20.93 8.45
CA GLN A 32 -18.00 -20.13 9.02
C GLN A 32 -17.49 -18.80 9.61
N LEU A 33 -16.36 -18.81 10.34
CA LEU A 33 -15.75 -17.59 10.90
C LEU A 33 -15.35 -16.59 9.79
N ILE A 34 -14.81 -17.10 8.68
CA ILE A 34 -14.46 -16.31 7.50
C ILE A 34 -15.71 -15.74 6.80
N ASP A 35 -16.71 -16.57 6.52
CA ASP A 35 -17.90 -16.15 5.75
C ASP A 35 -18.88 -15.28 6.56
N GLU A 36 -18.89 -15.39 7.89
CA GLU A 36 -19.60 -14.47 8.79
C GLU A 36 -18.81 -13.17 9.07
N HIS A 37 -17.58 -13.05 8.54
CA HIS A 37 -16.65 -11.92 8.77
C HIS A 37 -16.51 -11.58 10.26
N LEU A 38 -16.41 -12.60 11.13
CA LEU A 38 -16.46 -12.38 12.57
C LEU A 38 -15.31 -11.46 13.02
N GLY A 39 -15.53 -10.66 14.05
CA GLY A 39 -14.45 -9.92 14.71
C GLY A 39 -13.44 -10.84 15.40
N ILE A 40 -12.65 -10.27 16.30
CA ILE A 40 -11.54 -10.97 16.95
C ILE A 40 -12.02 -12.17 17.77
N THR A 41 -11.51 -13.37 17.46
CA THR A 41 -11.77 -14.58 18.24
C THR A 41 -10.57 -15.54 18.29
N ALA A 42 -10.51 -16.35 19.35
CA ALA A 42 -9.58 -17.47 19.50
C ALA A 42 -10.29 -18.84 19.42
N GLU A 43 -11.58 -18.89 19.06
CA GLU A 43 -12.42 -20.10 18.99
C GLU A 43 -12.19 -20.93 17.70
N TRP A 44 -10.94 -21.27 17.42
CA TRP A 44 -10.50 -22.07 16.25
C TRP A 44 -9.22 -22.86 16.55
N PHE A 45 -8.87 -23.82 15.68
CA PHE A 45 -7.79 -24.80 15.94
C PHE A 45 -6.37 -24.22 16.22
N MET A 46 -6.10 -22.95 15.94
CA MET A 46 -4.82 -22.30 16.28
C MET A 46 -4.82 -21.57 17.63
N LEU A 47 -5.96 -21.52 18.34
CA LEU A 47 -6.06 -21.14 19.76
C LEU A 47 -5.47 -19.75 20.14
N TYR A 48 -5.24 -18.87 19.16
CA TYR A 48 -4.85 -17.48 19.37
C TYR A 48 -5.85 -16.53 18.72
N GLU A 49 -5.87 -15.28 19.17
CA GLU A 49 -6.76 -14.25 18.63
C GLU A 49 -6.44 -13.94 17.17
N GLU A 50 -7.45 -14.05 16.32
CA GLU A 50 -7.42 -13.71 14.89
C GLU A 50 -8.63 -12.82 14.56
N ASP A 51 -8.42 -11.87 13.65
CA ASP A 51 -9.43 -10.94 13.15
C ASP A 51 -10.00 -11.48 11.83
N PHE A 52 -11.15 -12.13 11.87
CA PHE A 52 -11.77 -12.69 10.67
C PHE A 52 -12.43 -11.63 9.76
N SER A 53 -12.57 -10.37 10.22
CA SER A 53 -12.98 -9.25 9.35
C SER A 53 -11.95 -8.94 8.26
N GLN A 54 -10.70 -9.38 8.42
CA GLN A 54 -9.65 -9.22 7.40
C GLN A 54 -9.91 -10.02 6.12
N PHE A 55 -10.77 -11.03 6.16
CA PHE A 55 -11.04 -11.91 5.02
C PHE A 55 -12.13 -11.37 4.06
N VAL A 56 -12.71 -10.20 4.35
CA VAL A 56 -13.57 -9.44 3.42
C VAL A 56 -12.72 -9.01 2.20
N PRO A 57 -13.03 -9.45 0.96
CA PRO A 57 -12.36 -8.98 -0.26
C PRO A 57 -12.65 -7.51 -0.54
N ARG A 58 -11.62 -6.77 -0.97
CA ARG A 58 -11.63 -5.30 -1.17
C ARG A 58 -10.70 -4.92 -2.33
N GLY A 59 -10.76 -3.68 -2.81
CA GLY A 59 -10.00 -3.26 -3.99
C GLY A 59 -10.35 -4.14 -5.20
N HIS A 60 -9.37 -4.37 -6.08
CA HIS A 60 -9.55 -5.22 -7.27
C HIS A 60 -9.96 -6.67 -6.99
N TYR A 61 -9.96 -7.14 -5.75
CA TYR A 61 -10.40 -8.48 -5.40
C TYR A 61 -11.93 -8.64 -5.36
N THR A 62 -12.71 -7.55 -5.40
CA THR A 62 -14.19 -7.60 -5.54
C THR A 62 -14.63 -7.94 -6.97
N ARG A 63 -13.77 -7.69 -7.98
CA ARG A 63 -14.10 -7.76 -9.42
C ARG A 63 -14.63 -9.11 -9.90
N SER A 64 -14.18 -10.22 -9.33
CA SER A 64 -14.64 -11.56 -9.72
C SER A 64 -14.52 -12.58 -8.58
N GLU A 65 -15.32 -13.66 -8.64
CA GLU A 65 -15.24 -14.78 -7.69
C GLU A 65 -13.82 -15.37 -7.63
N LYS A 66 -13.13 -15.48 -8.77
CA LYS A 66 -11.73 -15.96 -8.85
C LYS A 66 -10.77 -15.09 -8.05
N LEU A 67 -10.90 -13.76 -8.13
CA LEU A 67 -10.04 -12.82 -7.41
C LEU A 67 -10.40 -12.75 -5.92
N SER A 68 -11.70 -12.81 -5.58
CA SER A 68 -12.20 -12.94 -4.20
C SER A 68 -11.67 -14.20 -3.52
N ASN A 69 -11.76 -15.35 -4.20
CA ASN A 69 -11.24 -16.64 -3.71
C ASN A 69 -9.71 -16.59 -3.52
N PHE A 70 -8.98 -16.04 -4.50
CA PHE A 70 -7.54 -15.82 -4.38
C PHE A 70 -7.18 -14.92 -3.19
N PHE A 71 -7.92 -13.82 -2.98
CA PHE A 71 -7.74 -12.94 -1.82
C PHE A 71 -7.93 -13.69 -0.51
N LYS A 72 -9.06 -14.39 -0.32
CA LYS A 72 -9.34 -15.16 0.91
C LYS A 72 -8.23 -16.19 1.18
N ALA A 73 -7.75 -16.88 0.16
CA ALA A 73 -6.68 -17.88 0.29
C ALA A 73 -5.30 -17.26 0.59
N MET A 74 -4.95 -16.13 -0.03
CA MET A 74 -3.70 -15.42 0.25
C MET A 74 -3.74 -14.74 1.62
N MET A 75 -4.87 -14.21 2.05
CA MET A 75 -5.07 -13.71 3.42
C MET A 75 -4.94 -14.86 4.44
N TRP A 76 -5.51 -16.03 4.16
CA TRP A 76 -5.30 -17.22 5.00
C TRP A 76 -3.82 -17.59 5.13
N TYR A 77 -3.08 -17.70 4.02
CA TYR A 77 -1.65 -18.03 4.05
C TYR A 77 -0.76 -16.92 4.60
N GLY A 78 -1.21 -15.67 4.53
CA GLY A 78 -0.49 -14.49 5.00
C GLY A 78 -0.73 -14.14 6.46
N ARG A 79 -1.88 -14.52 7.03
CA ARG A 79 -2.20 -14.30 8.46
C ARG A 79 -1.81 -15.50 9.32
N VAL A 80 -2.27 -16.70 8.97
CA VAL A 80 -2.14 -17.86 9.86
C VAL A 80 -0.67 -18.28 10.05
N SER A 81 -0.16 -17.96 11.24
CA SER A 81 1.21 -18.18 11.70
C SER A 81 1.34 -19.41 12.59
N PHE A 82 2.38 -20.20 12.34
CA PHE A 82 2.85 -21.29 13.19
C PHE A 82 3.83 -20.73 14.23
N ARG A 83 3.26 -20.03 15.24
CA ARG A 83 3.99 -19.30 16.28
C ARG A 83 4.91 -20.22 17.10
N LEU A 84 6.16 -19.80 17.31
CA LEU A 84 7.17 -20.53 18.09
C LEU A 84 6.84 -20.57 19.59
N GLN A 85 6.29 -19.47 20.11
CA GLN A 85 5.89 -19.29 21.52
C GLN A 85 4.52 -18.57 21.59
N PRO A 86 3.40 -19.27 21.30
CA PRO A 86 2.06 -18.66 21.28
C PRO A 86 1.57 -18.20 22.66
N PHE A 87 2.13 -18.74 23.74
CA PHE A 87 1.79 -18.39 25.12
C PHE A 87 3.07 -18.04 25.90
N PRO A 88 3.04 -17.07 26.83
CA PRO A 88 4.22 -16.63 27.57
C PRO A 88 4.62 -17.64 28.67
N PRO A 89 5.90 -17.65 29.10
CA PRO A 89 6.28 -18.35 30.32
C PRO A 89 5.48 -17.82 31.54
N PRO A 90 5.02 -18.69 32.46
CA PRO A 90 5.49 -20.05 32.70
C PRO A 90 4.58 -21.16 32.11
N GLU A 91 3.71 -20.86 31.15
CA GLU A 91 2.95 -21.91 30.45
C GLU A 91 3.90 -22.89 29.73
N SER A 92 3.48 -24.16 29.59
CA SER A 92 4.25 -25.15 28.82
C SER A 92 4.11 -24.87 27.33
N ASN A 93 5.20 -24.90 26.58
CA ASN A 93 5.19 -24.54 25.16
C ASN A 93 4.74 -25.69 24.24
N ASP A 94 3.92 -26.62 24.74
CA ASP A 94 3.45 -27.82 24.02
C ASP A 94 2.77 -27.45 22.69
N ILE A 95 2.05 -26.33 22.68
CA ILE A 95 1.36 -25.81 21.49
C ILE A 95 2.38 -25.21 20.49
N GLY A 96 3.37 -24.46 20.95
CA GLY A 96 4.45 -23.94 20.09
C GLY A 96 5.33 -25.05 19.50
N MET A 97 5.60 -26.12 20.27
CA MET A 97 6.27 -27.32 19.77
C MET A 97 5.44 -28.02 18.68
N ASN A 98 4.12 -28.15 18.86
CA ASN A 98 3.23 -28.71 17.85
C ASN A 98 3.17 -27.84 16.56
N TYR A 99 3.09 -26.51 16.69
CA TYR A 99 3.16 -25.61 15.53
C TYR A 99 4.51 -25.67 14.82
N THR A 100 5.61 -25.77 15.57
CA THR A 100 6.96 -25.95 15.02
C THR A 100 7.06 -27.26 14.22
N ALA A 101 6.55 -28.37 14.75
CA ALA A 101 6.50 -29.64 14.03
C ALA A 101 5.66 -29.55 12.74
N GLN A 102 4.51 -28.88 12.76
CA GLN A 102 3.68 -28.65 11.56
C GLN A 102 4.38 -27.77 10.51
N ALA A 103 5.09 -26.72 10.94
CA ALA A 103 5.86 -25.86 10.05
C ALA A 103 7.09 -26.57 9.44
N ILE A 104 7.73 -27.47 10.19
CA ILE A 104 8.79 -28.35 9.67
C ILE A 104 8.23 -29.30 8.62
N LEU A 105 7.10 -29.97 8.88
CA LEU A 105 6.42 -30.83 7.90
C LEU A 105 6.03 -30.07 6.63
N MET A 106 5.55 -28.84 6.77
CA MET A 106 5.21 -27.96 5.65
C MET A 106 6.44 -27.62 4.81
N SER A 107 7.55 -27.28 5.45
CA SER A 107 8.79 -26.91 4.76
C SER A 107 9.40 -28.10 4.02
N LEU A 108 9.44 -29.29 4.65
CA LEU A 108 9.87 -30.54 4.01
C LEU A 108 8.99 -30.91 2.81
N ALA A 109 7.67 -30.73 2.91
CA ALA A 109 6.75 -30.99 1.80
C ALA A 109 6.94 -30.06 0.59
N LEU A 110 7.65 -28.93 0.74
CA LEU A 110 8.04 -28.07 -0.38
C LEU A 110 9.27 -28.59 -1.13
N GLU A 111 10.03 -29.55 -0.59
CA GLU A 111 11.11 -30.20 -1.35
C GLU A 111 10.57 -31.22 -2.37
N ASP A 112 9.37 -31.76 -2.14
CA ASP A 112 8.71 -32.72 -3.01
C ASP A 112 8.24 -32.10 -4.34
N GLY A 113 8.24 -32.92 -5.40
CA GLY A 113 7.83 -32.52 -6.75
C GLY A 113 6.32 -32.35 -6.90
N VAL A 114 5.88 -31.16 -7.33
CA VAL A 114 4.46 -30.84 -7.53
C VAL A 114 3.89 -31.60 -8.72
N THR A 115 2.80 -32.33 -8.48
CA THR A 115 2.08 -33.09 -9.51
C THR A 115 1.24 -32.18 -10.40
N GLY A 116 1.07 -32.54 -11.66
CA GLY A 116 0.29 -31.76 -12.65
C GLY A 116 1.09 -30.67 -13.38
N LEU A 117 2.22 -30.21 -12.84
CA LEU A 117 3.12 -29.26 -13.51
C LEU A 117 4.17 -29.98 -14.38
N SER A 118 4.51 -29.36 -15.51
CA SER A 118 5.49 -29.90 -16.45
C SER A 118 6.88 -29.96 -15.83
N GLY A 119 7.49 -31.15 -15.82
CA GLY A 119 8.81 -31.39 -15.21
C GLY A 119 8.79 -31.63 -13.70
N SER A 120 7.62 -31.58 -13.04
CA SER A 120 7.47 -31.76 -11.59
C SER A 120 8.47 -30.94 -10.77
N PRO A 121 8.46 -29.58 -10.90
CA PRO A 121 9.27 -28.70 -10.04
C PRO A 121 8.95 -28.95 -8.57
N SER A 122 9.90 -28.73 -7.67
CA SER A 122 9.66 -28.83 -6.23
C SER A 122 8.62 -27.79 -5.79
N GLY A 123 7.92 -28.08 -4.69
CA GLY A 123 6.99 -27.13 -4.06
C GLY A 123 7.63 -25.77 -3.79
N LEU A 124 8.91 -25.73 -3.44
CA LEU A 124 9.68 -24.50 -3.21
C LEU A 124 9.82 -23.65 -4.49
N VAL A 125 10.05 -24.27 -5.66
CA VAL A 125 10.09 -23.55 -6.95
C VAL A 125 8.71 -23.01 -7.34
N VAL A 126 7.64 -23.72 -6.99
CA VAL A 126 6.25 -23.25 -7.23
C VAL A 126 5.85 -22.15 -6.25
N TRP A 127 6.31 -22.24 -5.00
CA TRP A 127 6.15 -21.23 -3.97
C TRP A 127 6.88 -19.93 -4.33
N ASP A 128 8.15 -20.03 -4.72
CA ASP A 128 8.99 -18.90 -5.13
C ASP A 128 8.40 -18.17 -6.35
N ALA A 129 7.86 -18.91 -7.33
CA ALA A 129 7.15 -18.34 -8.48
C ALA A 129 5.89 -17.50 -8.13
N ILE A 130 5.40 -17.56 -6.88
CA ILE A 130 4.30 -16.73 -6.35
C ILE A 130 4.85 -15.67 -5.37
N TYR A 131 5.77 -16.08 -4.50
CA TYR A 131 6.34 -15.22 -3.46
C TYR A 131 7.25 -14.13 -4.05
N GLU A 132 8.12 -14.48 -4.99
CA GLU A 132 9.14 -13.59 -5.52
C GLU A 132 8.55 -12.41 -6.33
N PRO A 133 7.57 -12.59 -7.24
CA PRO A 133 6.95 -11.46 -7.94
C PRO A 133 6.27 -10.48 -6.99
N THR A 134 5.59 -10.98 -5.96
CA THR A 134 4.93 -10.12 -4.96
C THR A 134 5.93 -9.45 -4.02
N ALA A 135 7.07 -10.09 -3.74
CA ALA A 135 8.18 -9.49 -3.00
C ALA A 135 8.92 -8.40 -3.81
N PHE A 136 9.00 -8.53 -5.14
CA PHE A 136 9.54 -7.49 -6.03
C PHE A 136 8.67 -6.23 -6.07
N PHE A 137 7.34 -6.37 -5.98
CA PHE A 137 6.43 -5.23 -5.94
C PHE A 137 6.45 -4.53 -4.58
N VAL A 138 6.19 -5.26 -3.50
CA VAL A 138 5.87 -4.67 -2.18
C VAL A 138 7.02 -4.79 -1.16
N GLY A 139 7.83 -5.84 -1.27
CA GLY A 139 8.85 -6.21 -0.29
C GLY A 139 8.62 -7.62 0.28
N ALA A 140 9.62 -8.14 1.00
CA ALA A 140 9.51 -9.43 1.68
C ALA A 140 8.58 -9.37 2.91
N ALA A 141 8.08 -10.52 3.35
CA ALA A 141 7.47 -10.65 4.68
C ALA A 141 8.55 -10.48 5.78
N ASP A 142 8.20 -9.91 6.94
CA ASP A 142 9.07 -9.90 8.13
C ASP A 142 8.95 -11.19 8.97
N ASP A 143 7.88 -11.98 8.78
CA ASP A 143 7.74 -13.36 9.30
C ASP A 143 8.78 -14.34 8.71
N LEU A 144 9.03 -15.45 9.42
CA LEU A 144 9.93 -16.51 8.97
C LEU A 144 9.33 -17.29 7.77
N ILE A 145 10.17 -17.61 6.79
CA ILE A 145 9.77 -18.31 5.55
C ILE A 145 10.28 -19.77 5.49
N PRO A 146 9.73 -20.62 4.61
CA PRO A 146 10.13 -22.03 4.52
C PRO A 146 11.63 -22.28 4.29
N GLU A 147 12.33 -21.41 3.54
CA GLU A 147 13.78 -21.55 3.32
C GLU A 147 14.60 -21.42 4.61
N GLU A 148 14.22 -20.51 5.50
CA GLU A 148 14.86 -20.34 6.80
C GLU A 148 14.63 -21.56 7.69
N TYR A 149 13.44 -22.15 7.61
CA TYR A 149 13.12 -23.42 8.28
C TYR A 149 13.95 -24.57 7.72
N LEU A 150 14.10 -24.72 6.39
CA LEU A 150 14.94 -25.75 5.77
C LEU A 150 16.40 -25.65 6.22
N GLY A 151 16.95 -24.44 6.33
CA GLY A 151 18.31 -24.22 6.86
C GLY A 151 18.48 -24.63 8.32
N LEU A 152 17.48 -24.38 9.18
CA LEU A 152 17.49 -24.84 10.57
C LEU A 152 17.26 -26.36 10.68
N ILE A 153 16.46 -26.94 9.79
CA ILE A 153 16.20 -28.39 9.73
C ILE A 153 17.51 -29.15 9.48
N ASP A 154 18.29 -28.79 8.45
CA ASP A 154 19.60 -29.41 8.16
C ASP A 154 20.59 -29.21 9.33
N THR A 155 20.51 -28.08 10.03
CA THR A 155 21.40 -27.78 11.17
C THR A 155 21.11 -28.67 12.39
N ILE A 156 19.84 -28.98 12.66
CA ILE A 156 19.39 -29.59 13.93
C ILE A 156 19.06 -31.08 13.78
N TYR A 157 18.35 -31.44 12.71
CA TYR A 157 17.95 -32.82 12.40
C TYR A 157 18.92 -33.47 11.40
N GLY A 158 19.53 -32.67 10.51
CA GLY A 158 20.36 -33.17 9.41
C GLY A 158 19.57 -33.54 8.16
N ALA A 159 20.28 -33.99 7.13
CA ALA A 159 19.73 -34.22 5.79
C ALA A 159 18.70 -35.36 5.63
N ASP A 160 18.52 -36.23 6.63
CA ASP A 160 17.63 -37.41 6.57
C ASP A 160 16.61 -37.36 7.73
N VAL A 161 15.71 -36.36 7.74
CA VAL A 161 14.67 -36.23 8.78
C VAL A 161 13.65 -37.37 8.68
N VAL A 162 13.34 -38.05 9.79
CA VAL A 162 12.20 -38.97 9.85
C VAL A 162 11.08 -38.40 10.71
N LEU A 163 9.82 -38.73 10.38
CA LEU A 163 8.64 -38.20 11.09
C LEU A 163 8.69 -38.41 12.62
N ALA A 164 9.34 -39.48 13.09
CA ALA A 164 9.51 -39.78 14.51
C ALA A 164 10.48 -38.83 15.24
N ASP A 165 11.29 -38.05 14.52
CA ASP A 165 12.14 -37.01 15.12
C ASP A 165 11.32 -35.79 15.55
N LEU A 166 10.12 -35.62 14.99
CA LEU A 166 9.17 -34.56 15.34
C LEU A 166 8.30 -34.91 16.56
N ASP A 167 8.43 -36.12 17.10
CA ASP A 167 7.89 -36.53 18.41
C ASP A 167 8.91 -36.26 19.55
N ASN A 168 10.04 -35.58 19.27
CA ASN A 168 11.12 -35.34 20.22
C ASN A 168 11.17 -33.89 20.70
N ASP A 169 10.52 -33.64 21.84
CA ASP A 169 10.44 -32.33 22.52
C ASP A 169 11.80 -31.61 22.57
N LEU A 170 12.90 -32.32 22.86
CA LEU A 170 14.24 -31.72 22.99
C LEU A 170 14.81 -31.20 21.66
N LEU A 171 14.42 -31.78 20.52
CA LEU A 171 14.80 -31.26 19.19
C LEU A 171 13.89 -30.09 18.79
N LEU A 172 12.61 -30.14 19.15
CA LEU A 172 11.68 -29.02 18.92
C LEU A 172 12.07 -27.80 19.78
N GLU A 173 12.44 -27.98 21.05
CA GLU A 173 12.98 -26.92 21.91
C GLU A 173 14.26 -26.30 21.30
N GLN A 174 15.21 -27.12 20.82
CA GLN A 174 16.42 -26.63 20.14
C GLN A 174 16.10 -25.88 18.85
N PHE A 175 15.10 -26.33 18.10
CA PHE A 175 14.64 -25.64 16.89
C PHE A 175 14.02 -24.29 17.24
N ILE A 176 13.17 -24.24 18.26
CA ILE A 176 12.54 -23.00 18.74
C ILE A 176 13.60 -22.01 19.22
N ASP A 177 14.57 -22.42 20.05
CA ASP A 177 15.66 -21.56 20.52
C ASP A 177 16.53 -21.01 19.36
N ALA A 178 16.79 -21.83 18.34
CA ALA A 178 17.52 -21.40 17.15
C ALA A 178 16.69 -20.46 16.26
N ALA A 179 15.40 -20.76 16.07
CA ALA A 179 14.48 -19.94 15.28
C ALA A 179 14.24 -18.57 15.93
N LEU A 180 14.09 -18.50 17.25
CA LEU A 180 14.01 -17.25 18.03
C LEU A 180 15.29 -16.38 17.94
N SER A 181 16.38 -16.90 17.38
CA SER A 181 17.61 -16.14 17.10
C SER A 181 17.68 -15.61 15.66
N LEU A 182 16.66 -15.86 14.83
CA LEU A 182 16.49 -15.25 13.51
C LEU A 182 15.87 -13.84 13.62
N ARG A 183 15.49 -13.25 12.48
CA ARG A 183 14.86 -11.92 12.43
C ARG A 183 13.51 -11.90 13.16
N GLU A 184 13.34 -10.91 14.04
CA GLU A 184 12.07 -10.65 14.72
C GLU A 184 11.11 -9.90 13.78
N PRO A 185 9.78 -10.14 13.85
CA PRO A 185 8.81 -9.30 13.18
C PRO A 185 8.87 -7.85 13.72
N MET A 186 8.66 -6.88 12.83
CA MET A 186 8.73 -5.44 13.12
C MET A 186 7.36 -4.75 13.09
N ILE A 187 6.35 -5.37 12.49
CA ILE A 187 4.97 -4.86 12.42
C ILE A 187 4.00 -5.83 13.12
N LEU A 188 3.11 -5.30 13.97
CA LEU A 188 2.08 -6.11 14.62
C LEU A 188 0.89 -6.39 13.68
N GLY A 189 0.93 -7.52 12.97
CA GLY A 189 -0.15 -7.95 12.06
C GLY A 189 -1.36 -8.65 12.70
N HIS A 190 -1.34 -8.90 14.02
CA HIS A 190 -2.38 -9.66 14.75
C HIS A 190 -2.71 -9.02 16.10
N PRO A 191 -3.94 -9.19 16.61
CA PRO A 191 -4.23 -8.90 18.01
C PRO A 191 -3.38 -9.78 18.93
N ILE A 192 -2.76 -9.14 19.93
CA ILE A 192 -2.09 -9.80 21.06
C ILE A 192 -2.41 -9.03 22.34
N SER A 193 -2.41 -9.73 23.47
CA SER A 193 -2.60 -9.11 24.78
C SER A 193 -1.52 -8.07 25.10
N ASP A 194 -1.87 -7.01 25.82
CA ASP A 194 -0.92 -5.99 26.31
C ASP A 194 0.17 -6.57 27.26
N ALA A 195 0.01 -7.80 27.73
CA ALA A 195 1.07 -8.52 28.46
C ALA A 195 2.20 -9.05 27.55
N LEU A 196 2.02 -9.07 26.24
CA LEU A 196 2.94 -9.66 25.26
C LEU A 196 3.75 -8.61 24.49
N ASN A 197 4.87 -9.08 23.93
CA ASN A 197 5.72 -8.37 22.98
C ASN A 197 5.48 -8.93 21.57
N LEU A 198 5.94 -8.18 20.56
CA LEU A 198 5.79 -8.54 19.14
C LEU A 198 6.41 -9.91 18.81
N THR A 199 7.49 -10.33 19.49
CA THR A 199 8.09 -11.66 19.34
C THR A 199 7.13 -12.84 19.62
N ALA A 200 6.01 -12.62 20.31
CA ALA A 200 4.97 -13.65 20.48
C ALA A 200 4.23 -14.01 19.18
N THR A 201 4.34 -13.20 18.12
CA THR A 201 3.80 -13.53 16.78
C THR A 201 4.80 -14.28 15.90
N MET A 202 6.08 -14.36 16.32
CA MET A 202 7.17 -14.94 15.56
C MET A 202 6.95 -16.43 15.28
N GLY A 203 7.06 -16.82 14.03
CA GLY A 203 6.78 -18.16 13.53
C GLY A 203 6.82 -18.20 12.01
N LEU A 204 6.57 -19.39 11.44
CA LEU A 204 6.44 -19.54 9.99
C LEU A 204 5.07 -19.06 9.52
N ARG A 205 5.06 -18.26 8.44
CA ARG A 205 3.87 -18.07 7.58
C ARG A 205 4.20 -18.53 6.18
N LEU A 206 3.29 -19.28 5.55
CA LEU A 206 3.54 -19.80 4.20
C LEU A 206 3.62 -18.66 3.18
N MET A 207 2.77 -17.64 3.26
CA MET A 207 2.84 -16.46 2.38
C MET A 207 2.66 -15.17 3.19
N GLY A 208 3.48 -14.99 4.25
CA GLY A 208 3.34 -13.89 5.22
C GLY A 208 3.11 -12.50 4.62
N GLN A 209 2.34 -11.65 5.30
CA GLN A 209 2.07 -10.28 4.84
C GLN A 209 3.38 -9.48 4.72
N ARG A 210 3.43 -8.53 3.79
CA ARG A 210 4.70 -7.85 3.44
C ARG A 210 5.04 -6.75 4.42
N PHE A 211 6.33 -6.61 4.74
CA PHE A 211 6.84 -5.47 5.47
C PHE A 211 6.82 -4.23 4.57
N ILE A 212 6.12 -3.18 5.01
CA ILE A 212 6.09 -1.87 4.35
C ILE A 212 6.48 -0.77 5.35
N PRO A 213 7.37 0.17 4.97
CA PRO A 213 8.02 1.09 5.89
C PRO A 213 7.06 2.09 6.55
N ASP A 214 5.95 2.42 5.88
CA ASP A 214 4.92 3.30 6.39
C ASP A 214 4.04 2.62 7.45
N SER A 215 3.63 1.34 7.28
CA SER A 215 2.99 0.61 8.39
C SER A 215 3.94 0.40 9.57
N TYR A 216 5.25 0.27 9.33
CA TYR A 216 6.24 0.31 10.40
C TYR A 216 6.24 1.67 11.12
N ILE A 217 6.34 2.79 10.40
CA ILE A 217 6.23 4.15 10.97
C ILE A 217 4.95 4.31 11.81
N LEU A 218 3.78 3.95 11.26
CA LEU A 218 2.49 4.00 11.96
C LEU A 218 2.55 3.19 13.28
N SER A 219 3.11 1.97 13.24
CA SER A 219 3.25 1.11 14.43
C SER A 219 4.26 1.63 15.47
N GLN A 220 5.28 2.37 15.06
CA GLN A 220 6.23 3.02 15.97
C GLN A 220 5.65 4.24 16.69
N LEU A 221 4.50 4.74 16.24
CA LEU A 221 3.88 5.99 16.72
C LEU A 221 2.54 5.79 17.45
N VAL A 222 2.17 4.54 17.78
CA VAL A 222 0.98 4.19 18.59
C VAL A 222 1.35 3.56 19.93
N TYR A 223 0.32 3.22 20.73
CA TYR A 223 0.42 2.57 22.04
C TYR A 223 1.35 1.34 22.02
N LYS A 224 2.01 1.09 23.16
CA LYS A 224 3.32 0.41 23.33
C LYS A 224 4.52 1.35 23.18
N ASN A 225 4.59 2.13 22.11
CA ASN A 225 5.72 3.00 21.81
C ASN A 225 5.45 4.46 22.23
N VAL A 226 4.22 4.94 22.00
CA VAL A 226 3.77 6.30 22.25
C VAL A 226 2.55 6.34 23.19
N GLY A 227 2.53 7.34 24.07
CA GLY A 227 1.52 7.49 25.12
C GLY A 227 1.81 6.64 26.35
N THR A 228 0.81 6.46 27.20
CA THR A 228 0.88 5.63 28.42
C THR A 228 -0.41 4.84 28.61
N GLN A 229 -0.45 3.86 29.52
CA GLN A 229 -1.68 3.11 29.82
C GLN A 229 -2.85 4.02 30.28
N GLY A 230 -2.56 5.20 30.84
CA GLY A 230 -3.58 6.18 31.24
C GLY A 230 -3.93 7.22 30.17
N GLU A 231 -3.13 7.30 29.10
CA GLU A 231 -3.23 8.28 28.01
C GLU A 231 -2.57 7.68 26.75
N PRO A 232 -3.19 6.64 26.14
CA PRO A 232 -2.61 5.93 25.00
C PRO A 232 -2.84 6.70 23.69
N ARG A 233 -1.87 6.68 22.77
CA ARG A 233 -2.10 7.08 21.38
C ARG A 233 -2.55 5.86 20.60
N LEU A 234 -3.86 5.71 20.41
CA LEU A 234 -4.44 4.48 19.83
C LEU A 234 -4.54 4.52 18.31
N MET A 235 -4.63 5.70 17.69
CA MET A 235 -4.72 5.87 16.25
C MET A 235 -3.57 6.78 15.77
N PRO A 236 -2.89 6.42 14.66
CA PRO A 236 -1.95 7.30 13.98
C PRO A 236 -2.69 8.22 12.97
N SER A 237 -1.96 8.87 12.07
CA SER A 237 -2.47 9.70 10.97
C SER A 237 -1.55 9.58 9.76
N GLY A 238 -2.04 9.76 8.52
CA GLY A 238 -1.18 9.84 7.33
C GLY A 238 -0.11 10.94 7.43
N LEU A 239 -0.38 12.01 8.19
CA LEU A 239 0.61 13.04 8.52
C LEU A 239 1.84 12.46 9.27
N ASP A 240 1.69 11.41 10.09
CA ASP A 240 2.83 10.77 10.78
C ASP A 240 3.84 10.22 9.77
N VAL A 241 3.33 9.60 8.69
CA VAL A 241 4.14 9.02 7.61
C VAL A 241 4.90 10.11 6.87
N MET A 242 4.22 11.21 6.51
CA MET A 242 4.86 12.32 5.81
C MET A 242 5.84 13.09 6.68
N ALA A 243 5.57 13.22 7.99
CA ALA A 243 6.51 13.81 8.94
C ALA A 243 7.76 12.94 9.12
N ALA A 244 7.62 11.61 9.24
CA ALA A 244 8.75 10.68 9.29
C ALA A 244 9.59 10.72 8.01
N PHE A 245 8.95 10.87 6.84
CA PHE A 245 9.61 11.10 5.55
C PHE A 245 10.23 12.50 5.37
N GLY A 246 10.19 13.35 6.39
CA GLY A 246 10.89 14.64 6.43
C GLY A 246 10.07 15.85 6.01
N SER A 247 8.73 15.74 5.96
CA SER A 247 7.87 16.93 5.79
C SER A 247 7.83 17.75 7.08
N ASP A 248 8.57 18.86 7.10
CA ASP A 248 8.50 19.85 8.18
C ASP A 248 7.05 20.34 8.37
N ARG A 249 6.30 20.52 7.27
CA ARG A 249 4.89 20.93 7.33
C ARG A 249 3.97 19.88 7.98
N ALA A 250 4.11 18.59 7.65
CA ALA A 250 3.34 17.55 8.34
C ALA A 250 3.66 17.54 9.84
N TRP A 251 4.93 17.73 10.20
CA TRP A 251 5.37 17.85 11.59
C TRP A 251 4.80 19.09 12.30
N GLU A 252 4.63 20.23 11.61
CA GLU A 252 3.91 21.38 12.15
C GLU A 252 2.43 21.06 12.43
N LEU A 253 1.74 20.42 11.48
CA LEU A 253 0.32 20.10 11.60
C LEU A 253 0.02 19.10 12.73
N LEU A 254 0.98 18.24 13.08
CA LEU A 254 0.92 17.29 14.20
C LEU A 254 1.19 17.93 15.59
N ASP A 255 1.13 19.26 15.74
CA ASP A 255 1.44 19.92 17.03
C ASP A 255 0.57 19.45 18.19
N ASP A 256 -0.71 19.15 17.92
CA ASP A 256 -1.62 18.63 18.92
C ASP A 256 -1.27 17.21 19.38
N GLN A 257 -0.57 16.40 18.57
CA GLN A 257 -0.10 15.05 18.91
C GLN A 257 1.13 15.05 19.84
N LYS A 258 1.92 16.13 19.84
CA LYS A 258 3.21 16.21 20.55
C LYS A 258 3.11 16.17 22.07
N HIS A 259 1.91 16.18 22.64
CA HIS A 259 1.68 15.97 24.07
C HIS A 259 1.87 14.51 24.51
N TYR A 260 1.69 13.53 23.61
CA TYR A 260 1.81 12.12 23.95
C TYR A 260 3.23 11.77 24.38
N PHE A 261 3.34 11.00 25.47
CA PHE A 261 4.62 10.51 25.98
C PHE A 261 5.40 9.75 24.88
N ASN A 262 6.72 9.93 24.83
CA ASN A 262 7.65 9.39 23.82
C ASN A 262 7.43 9.80 22.34
N TYR A 263 6.35 10.49 21.96
CA TYR A 263 6.04 10.77 20.54
C TYR A 263 7.20 11.44 19.78
N ILE A 264 7.74 12.54 20.33
CA ILE A 264 8.86 13.28 19.73
C ILE A 264 10.10 12.39 19.60
N SER A 265 10.46 11.63 20.63
CA SER A 265 11.64 10.74 20.60
C SER A 265 11.49 9.55 19.65
N GLN A 266 10.27 9.06 19.43
CA GLN A 266 10.00 8.04 18.42
C GLN A 266 10.12 8.62 17.01
N MET A 267 9.61 9.84 16.78
CA MET A 267 9.80 10.53 15.49
C MET A 267 11.28 10.85 15.21
N GLU A 268 12.04 11.28 16.22
CA GLU A 268 13.50 11.48 16.11
C GLU A 268 14.26 10.19 15.77
N MET A 269 13.81 9.05 16.29
CA MET A 269 14.35 7.73 15.95
C MET A 269 14.06 7.38 14.48
N LEU A 270 12.81 7.53 14.03
CA LEU A 270 12.41 7.30 12.64
C LEU A 270 13.17 8.20 11.65
N TRP A 271 13.32 9.49 11.96
CA TRP A 271 14.14 10.41 11.15
C TRP A 271 15.59 9.94 11.03
N ASN A 272 16.18 9.42 12.11
CA ASN A 272 17.53 8.88 12.06
C ASN A 272 17.61 7.59 11.21
N GLU A 273 16.62 6.70 11.27
CA GLU A 273 16.60 5.50 10.42
C GLU A 273 16.46 5.87 8.94
N ILE A 274 15.45 6.68 8.61
CA ILE A 274 15.11 7.11 7.24
C ILE A 274 16.25 7.93 6.61
N SER A 275 16.91 8.82 7.36
CA SER A 275 18.05 9.60 6.85
C SER A 275 19.35 8.80 6.68
N ASN A 276 19.45 7.60 7.25
CA ASN A 276 20.57 6.68 7.03
C ASN A 276 20.31 5.69 5.87
N MET A 277 19.09 5.62 5.32
CA MET A 277 18.80 4.77 4.16
C MET A 277 19.60 5.20 2.92
N THR A 278 20.27 4.24 2.31
CA THR A 278 21.00 4.42 1.06
C THR A 278 20.07 4.49 -0.16
N GLU A 279 20.57 5.04 -1.28
CA GLU A 279 19.85 4.99 -2.56
C GLU A 279 19.48 3.56 -2.98
N SER A 280 20.32 2.57 -2.65
CA SER A 280 20.04 1.16 -2.92
C SER A 280 18.86 0.62 -2.10
N GLU A 281 18.68 1.07 -0.86
CA GLU A 281 17.54 0.69 -0.01
C GLU A 281 16.26 1.42 -0.44
N TRP A 282 16.36 2.63 -0.97
CA TRP A 282 15.22 3.32 -1.60
C TRP A 282 14.81 2.77 -2.98
N THR A 283 15.66 1.97 -3.63
CA THR A 283 15.44 1.47 -5.00
C THR A 283 15.33 -0.05 -5.10
N HIS A 284 15.22 -0.76 -3.97
CA HIS A 284 15.28 -2.23 -3.95
C HIS A 284 14.00 -2.94 -4.38
N ASN A 285 12.83 -2.31 -4.21
CA ASN A 285 11.53 -2.79 -4.68
C ASN A 285 10.66 -1.61 -5.19
N LEU A 286 9.54 -1.89 -5.85
CA LEU A 286 8.70 -0.84 -6.45
C LEU A 286 8.04 0.08 -5.41
N TYR A 287 7.57 -0.48 -4.30
CA TYR A 287 6.91 0.25 -3.20
C TYR A 287 7.83 1.30 -2.57
N TYR A 288 9.07 0.93 -2.25
CA TYR A 288 10.08 1.86 -1.74
C TYR A 288 10.42 2.95 -2.77
N LEU A 289 10.49 2.60 -4.06
CA LEU A 289 10.77 3.58 -5.11
C LEU A 289 9.57 4.52 -5.37
N TRP A 290 8.33 4.06 -5.15
CA TRP A 290 7.15 4.93 -5.17
C TRP A 290 7.18 5.94 -4.02
N LEU A 291 7.36 5.49 -2.78
CA LEU A 291 7.52 6.39 -1.63
C LEU A 291 8.70 7.36 -1.82
N TYR A 292 9.83 6.88 -2.35
CA TYR A 292 10.96 7.72 -2.71
C TYR A 292 10.61 8.75 -3.78
N SER A 293 9.70 8.43 -4.71
CA SER A 293 9.19 9.37 -5.72
C SER A 293 8.35 10.50 -5.13
N LEU A 294 7.71 10.31 -3.97
CA LEU A 294 6.89 11.32 -3.29
C LEU A 294 7.72 12.32 -2.47
N LEU A 295 8.89 11.94 -1.95
CA LEU A 295 9.76 12.84 -1.15
C LEU A 295 10.03 14.23 -1.75
N PRO A 296 10.20 14.43 -3.08
CA PRO A 296 10.35 15.75 -3.69
C PRO A 296 9.17 16.69 -3.44
N LEU A 297 7.95 16.15 -3.26
CA LEU A 297 6.74 16.90 -2.94
C LEU A 297 6.81 17.51 -1.54
N LEU A 298 7.48 16.84 -0.59
CA LEU A 298 7.50 17.17 0.83
C LEU A 298 8.51 18.27 1.21
N ASN A 299 9.37 18.71 0.27
CA ASN A 299 10.39 19.72 0.53
C ASN A 299 9.83 21.14 0.41
N ASP A 300 10.22 22.01 1.34
CA ASP A 300 9.93 23.44 1.24
C ASP A 300 10.59 24.07 0.00
N PRO A 301 9.82 24.78 -0.86
CA PRO A 301 10.36 25.43 -2.04
C PRO A 301 11.15 26.69 -1.66
N GLY A 302 12.46 26.68 -1.91
CA GLY A 302 13.36 27.81 -1.66
C GLY A 302 13.10 29.05 -2.53
N GLU A 303 13.76 30.17 -2.19
CA GLU A 303 13.55 31.51 -2.79
C GLU A 303 13.62 31.59 -4.34
N ASN A 304 14.22 30.60 -5.00
CA ASN A 304 14.39 30.55 -6.46
C ASN A 304 13.25 29.80 -7.20
N TYR A 305 12.33 29.16 -6.50
CA TYR A 305 11.17 28.50 -7.14
C TYR A 305 10.15 29.54 -7.65
N PRO A 306 9.27 29.19 -8.61
CA PRO A 306 8.17 30.04 -9.03
C PRO A 306 7.33 30.57 -7.86
N PHE A 307 6.90 31.83 -7.94
CA PHE A 307 6.27 32.54 -6.82
C PHE A 307 5.03 31.84 -6.23
N PHE A 308 4.25 31.11 -7.04
CA PHE A 308 3.09 30.37 -6.55
C PHE A 308 3.48 29.22 -5.61
N MET A 309 4.64 28.60 -5.84
CA MET A 309 5.14 27.50 -5.02
C MET A 309 5.59 27.96 -3.63
N GLN A 310 6.10 29.19 -3.50
CA GLN A 310 6.65 29.73 -2.25
C GLN A 310 5.60 30.03 -1.15
N SER A 311 4.38 29.51 -1.27
CA SER A 311 3.28 29.77 -0.33
C SER A 311 2.96 28.53 0.50
N GLU A 312 2.61 28.74 1.78
CA GLU A 312 2.18 27.67 2.70
C GLU A 312 1.01 26.86 2.12
N ALA A 313 0.05 27.52 1.47
CA ALA A 313 -1.06 26.89 0.74
C ALA A 313 -0.58 25.95 -0.40
N TRP A 314 0.57 26.23 -1.03
CA TRP A 314 1.16 25.32 -2.00
C TRP A 314 1.85 24.13 -1.31
N VAL A 315 2.53 24.34 -0.19
CA VAL A 315 3.11 23.24 0.61
C VAL A 315 2.01 22.31 1.14
N ASP A 316 0.88 22.85 1.60
CA ASP A 316 -0.30 22.07 1.99
C ASP A 316 -0.89 21.30 0.79
N LYS A 317 -1.02 21.93 -0.38
CA LYS A 317 -1.42 21.25 -1.63
C LYS A 317 -0.47 20.09 -1.98
N GLN A 318 0.84 20.29 -1.82
CA GLN A 318 1.86 19.28 -2.10
C GLN A 318 1.79 18.11 -1.13
N LEU A 319 1.61 18.40 0.16
CA LEU A 319 1.38 17.41 1.20
C LEU A 319 0.11 16.60 0.92
N SER A 320 -0.99 17.25 0.56
CA SER A 320 -2.23 16.59 0.12
C SER A 320 -2.04 15.70 -1.11
N THR A 321 -1.21 16.12 -2.08
CA THR A 321 -0.90 15.31 -3.28
C THR A 321 -0.07 14.08 -2.90
N ALA A 322 0.90 14.22 -1.99
CA ALA A 322 1.71 13.11 -1.50
C ALA A 322 0.87 12.12 -0.67
N LEU A 323 -0.03 12.61 0.18
CA LEU A 323 -0.96 11.81 0.98
C LEU A 323 -1.97 11.07 0.10
N ALA A 324 -2.57 11.73 -0.89
CA ALA A 324 -3.44 11.08 -1.86
C ALA A 324 -2.70 9.99 -2.67
N SER A 325 -1.48 10.24 -3.13
CA SER A 325 -0.70 9.21 -3.86
C SER A 325 -0.17 8.09 -2.94
N TRP A 326 -0.09 8.32 -1.63
CA TRP A 326 0.19 7.27 -0.64
C TRP A 326 -1.07 6.45 -0.32
N ALA A 327 -2.24 7.08 -0.20
CA ALA A 327 -3.53 6.39 -0.12
C ALA A 327 -3.77 5.53 -1.37
N GLU A 328 -3.50 6.06 -2.57
CA GLU A 328 -3.44 5.27 -3.80
C GLU A 328 -2.40 4.15 -3.70
N LEU A 329 -1.16 4.35 -3.23
CA LEU A 329 -0.21 3.23 -3.08
C LEU A 329 -0.70 2.13 -2.10
N ARG A 330 -1.48 2.51 -1.07
CA ARG A 330 -2.03 1.60 -0.05
C ARG A 330 -3.25 0.82 -0.53
N HIS A 331 -4.11 1.47 -1.30
CA HIS A 331 -5.18 0.83 -2.06
C HIS A 331 -4.60 -0.05 -3.18
N ASP A 332 -3.62 0.49 -3.90
CA ASP A 332 -3.45 0.19 -5.31
C ASP A 332 -2.10 -0.44 -5.64
N THR A 333 -2.16 -1.77 -5.67
CA THR A 333 -1.26 -2.59 -6.47
C THR A 333 -1.81 -2.85 -7.90
N ILE A 334 -2.70 -1.99 -8.45
CA ILE A 334 -2.62 -1.26 -9.76
C ILE A 334 -4.00 -1.03 -10.49
N LEU A 335 -4.54 0.21 -10.48
CA LEU A 335 -4.69 1.28 -11.52
C LEU A 335 -5.03 0.87 -12.99
N TYR A 336 -5.85 1.57 -13.82
CA TYR A 336 -6.88 2.62 -13.65
C TYR A 336 -7.60 2.98 -14.99
N ALA A 337 -8.79 3.61 -14.88
CA ALA A 337 -9.48 4.62 -15.73
C ALA A 337 -10.49 4.23 -16.85
N LYS A 338 -11.64 4.97 -16.87
CA LYS A 338 -12.77 4.88 -17.84
C LYS A 338 -12.77 5.92 -18.98
N GLN A 339 -13.55 5.59 -20.00
CA GLN A 339 -13.86 6.42 -21.18
C GLN A 339 -14.96 7.48 -20.98
N SER A 340 -14.86 8.57 -21.74
CA SER A 340 -16.02 9.40 -22.12
C SER A 340 -16.29 9.35 -23.64
N TYR A 341 -17.56 9.40 -24.05
CA TYR A 341 -17.94 9.44 -25.48
C TYR A 341 -17.92 10.88 -26.03
N THR A 342 -17.41 11.06 -27.25
CA THR A 342 -17.41 12.35 -27.97
C THR A 342 -18.34 12.34 -29.19
N PHE A 343 -18.93 13.50 -29.50
CA PHE A 343 -19.76 13.77 -30.68
C PHE A 343 -18.99 13.68 -32.02
N GLU A 344 -19.74 13.50 -33.11
CA GLU A 344 -19.21 13.52 -34.48
C GLU A 344 -18.63 14.90 -34.88
N ARG A 345 -17.52 14.91 -35.63
CA ARG A 345 -16.74 16.13 -35.99
C ARG A 345 -17.56 17.21 -36.70
N GLY A 346 -17.65 18.39 -36.09
CA GLY A 346 -17.88 19.68 -36.75
C GLY A 346 -16.65 20.58 -36.62
N GLY A 347 -15.77 20.60 -37.63
CA GLY A 347 -14.50 21.33 -37.55
C GLY A 347 -14.66 22.86 -37.59
N LEU A 348 -14.22 23.53 -36.53
CA LEU A 348 -13.73 24.91 -36.60
C LEU A 348 -12.21 24.88 -36.85
N PRO A 349 -11.63 25.88 -37.54
CA PRO A 349 -10.18 26.02 -37.61
C PRO A 349 -9.62 26.25 -36.19
N PRO A 350 -8.42 25.72 -35.86
CA PRO A 350 -7.79 25.99 -34.58
C PRO A 350 -7.56 27.50 -34.42
N PRO A 351 -7.62 28.04 -33.18
CA PRO A 351 -7.20 29.41 -32.92
C PRO A 351 -5.72 29.60 -33.31
N ASP A 352 -5.34 30.81 -33.76
CA ASP A 352 -4.00 31.12 -34.27
C ASP A 352 -2.85 31.06 -33.22
N THR A 353 -3.13 30.56 -32.02
CA THR A 353 -2.17 30.37 -30.92
C THR A 353 -2.47 29.07 -30.17
N LEU A 354 -1.49 28.16 -30.07
CA LEU A 354 -1.53 27.08 -29.08
C LEU A 354 -1.75 27.69 -27.68
N PRO A 355 -2.67 27.14 -26.86
CA PRO A 355 -2.76 27.53 -25.47
C PRO A 355 -1.48 27.09 -24.76
N LYS A 356 -0.80 28.04 -24.11
CA LYS A 356 0.43 27.74 -23.37
C LYS A 356 0.06 27.20 -22.00
N GLY A 357 0.11 25.87 -21.86
CA GLY A 357 0.07 25.22 -20.56
C GLY A 357 1.40 25.36 -19.80
N TYR A 358 1.50 24.68 -18.66
CA TYR A 358 2.63 24.73 -17.74
C TYR A 358 2.78 23.37 -17.06
N VAL A 359 3.99 22.84 -16.96
CA VAL A 359 4.28 21.59 -16.23
C VAL A 359 4.73 21.95 -14.82
N GLU A 360 4.11 21.34 -13.80
CA GLU A 360 4.49 21.60 -12.41
C GLU A 360 5.97 21.22 -12.18
N PRO A 361 6.82 22.12 -11.67
CA PRO A 361 8.23 22.03 -12.00
C PRO A 361 9.00 21.28 -10.91
N ILE A 362 8.79 19.95 -10.84
CA ILE A 362 9.39 19.03 -9.88
C ILE A 362 10.19 17.93 -10.63
N PRO A 363 11.39 18.22 -11.17
CA PRO A 363 12.10 17.29 -12.05
C PRO A 363 12.42 15.94 -11.40
N ALA A 364 12.67 15.95 -10.09
CA ALA A 364 13.03 14.75 -9.33
C ALA A 364 11.87 13.74 -9.21
N LEU A 365 10.62 14.21 -9.16
CA LEU A 365 9.42 13.36 -9.17
C LEU A 365 9.37 12.58 -10.49
N TYR A 366 9.33 13.30 -11.62
CA TYR A 366 9.24 12.70 -12.95
C TYR A 366 10.39 11.72 -13.24
N ALA A 367 11.61 12.05 -12.82
CA ALA A 367 12.78 11.19 -12.97
C ALA A 367 12.66 9.87 -12.17
N ARG A 368 12.12 9.92 -10.95
CA ARG A 368 11.93 8.73 -10.11
C ARG A 368 10.76 7.88 -10.62
N LEU A 369 9.65 8.48 -11.03
CA LEU A 369 8.54 7.77 -11.70
C LEU A 369 8.99 7.10 -13.02
N ALA A 370 9.84 7.75 -13.82
CA ALA A 370 10.43 7.14 -15.02
C ALA A 370 11.36 5.95 -14.68
N SER A 371 11.98 5.98 -13.50
CA SER A 371 12.80 4.89 -12.97
C SER A 371 11.94 3.71 -12.47
N ILE A 372 10.75 3.97 -11.90
CA ILE A 372 9.75 2.93 -11.60
C ILE A 372 9.37 2.18 -12.88
N CYS A 373 9.08 2.90 -13.97
CA CYS A 373 8.73 2.28 -15.25
C CYS A 373 9.84 1.34 -15.76
N GLU A 374 11.12 1.76 -15.68
CA GLU A 374 12.27 0.91 -16.05
C GLU A 374 12.44 -0.29 -15.13
N MET A 375 12.22 -0.09 -13.83
CA MET A 375 12.27 -1.16 -12.83
C MET A 375 11.17 -2.20 -13.07
N MET A 376 9.94 -1.77 -13.39
CA MET A 376 8.85 -2.67 -13.76
C MET A 376 9.16 -3.47 -15.03
N ILE A 377 9.66 -2.81 -16.09
CA ILE A 377 10.04 -3.48 -17.34
C ILE A 377 11.10 -4.56 -17.08
N SER A 378 12.25 -4.18 -16.50
CA SER A 378 13.37 -5.08 -16.27
C SER A 378 13.07 -6.16 -15.21
N GLY A 379 12.29 -5.80 -14.19
CA GLY A 379 11.84 -6.72 -13.15
C GLY A 379 10.89 -7.78 -13.68
N LEU A 380 9.87 -7.39 -14.44
CA LEU A 380 8.93 -8.35 -15.04
C LEU A 380 9.60 -9.20 -16.13
N ASP A 381 10.50 -8.65 -16.95
CA ASP A 381 11.20 -9.40 -18.00
C ASP A 381 12.11 -10.49 -17.42
N SER A 382 12.92 -10.15 -16.41
CA SER A 382 13.80 -11.11 -15.72
C SER A 382 13.03 -12.27 -15.04
N ARG A 383 11.74 -12.07 -14.75
CA ARG A 383 10.82 -13.08 -14.19
C ARG A 383 9.98 -13.80 -15.25
N ASN A 384 10.10 -13.44 -16.53
CA ASN A 384 9.26 -13.91 -17.65
C ASN A 384 7.76 -13.55 -17.49
N LEU A 385 7.47 -12.46 -16.77
CA LEU A 385 6.12 -11.94 -16.52
C LEU A 385 5.77 -10.69 -17.36
N LEU A 386 6.75 -10.09 -18.05
CA LEU A 386 6.50 -8.92 -18.90
C LEU A 386 5.71 -9.32 -20.15
N SER A 387 4.50 -8.77 -20.29
CA SER A 387 3.74 -8.85 -21.53
C SER A 387 4.16 -7.75 -22.51
N ALA A 388 4.10 -8.03 -23.81
CA ALA A 388 4.41 -7.04 -24.85
C ALA A 388 3.47 -5.81 -24.82
N LEU A 389 2.27 -5.93 -24.22
CA LEU A 389 1.38 -4.79 -23.98
C LEU A 389 1.94 -3.88 -22.88
N MET A 390 2.39 -4.48 -21.76
CA MET A 390 2.98 -3.75 -20.64
C MET A 390 4.32 -3.12 -21.00
N GLU A 391 5.17 -3.82 -21.77
CA GLU A 391 6.42 -3.27 -22.30
C GLU A 391 6.19 -1.94 -23.06
N VAL A 392 5.20 -1.92 -23.96
CA VAL A 392 4.85 -0.72 -24.74
C VAL A 392 4.25 0.38 -23.86
N LYS A 393 3.31 0.05 -22.96
CA LYS A 393 2.66 1.05 -22.10
C LYS A 393 3.63 1.68 -21.09
N LEU A 394 4.44 0.87 -20.40
CA LEU A 394 5.48 1.34 -19.49
C LEU A 394 6.57 2.13 -20.23
N GLY A 395 6.94 1.70 -21.45
CA GLY A 395 7.87 2.43 -22.31
C GLY A 395 7.36 3.82 -22.72
N ASN A 396 6.08 3.93 -23.07
CA ASN A 396 5.44 5.20 -23.39
C ASN A 396 5.31 6.12 -22.17
N LEU A 397 4.91 5.58 -21.02
CA LEU A 397 4.84 6.33 -19.75
C LEU A 397 6.22 6.85 -19.33
N LYS A 398 7.25 6.01 -19.40
CA LYS A 398 8.65 6.40 -19.16
C LYS A 398 9.09 7.54 -20.07
N ALA A 399 8.77 7.49 -21.37
CA ALA A 399 9.12 8.55 -22.31
C ALA A 399 8.44 9.88 -21.93
N LEU A 400 7.12 9.85 -21.71
CA LEU A 400 6.35 11.01 -21.26
C LEU A 400 6.95 11.64 -19.98
N LEU A 401 7.29 10.83 -18.99
CA LEU A 401 7.86 11.31 -17.73
C LEU A 401 9.24 11.98 -17.93
N LEU A 402 10.07 11.48 -18.85
CA LEU A 402 11.36 12.12 -19.18
C LEU A 402 11.19 13.44 -19.95
N ASP A 403 10.16 13.55 -20.78
CA ASP A 403 9.80 14.81 -21.45
C ASP A 403 9.25 15.83 -20.44
N LEU A 404 8.36 15.41 -19.52
CA LEU A 404 7.87 16.24 -18.41
C LEU A 404 9.01 16.69 -17.48
N GLN A 405 9.99 15.82 -17.18
CA GLN A 405 11.21 16.19 -16.48
C GLN A 405 11.97 17.31 -17.23
N THR A 406 12.11 17.18 -18.54
CA THR A 406 12.86 18.13 -19.39
C THR A 406 12.17 19.50 -19.41
N ILE A 407 10.85 19.52 -19.59
CA ILE A 407 10.04 20.74 -19.52
C ILE A 407 10.13 21.36 -18.13
N SER A 408 9.97 20.55 -17.07
CA SER A 408 10.06 20.98 -15.68
C SER A 408 11.41 21.65 -15.34
N ILE A 409 12.53 21.18 -15.89
CA ILE A 409 13.84 21.83 -15.72
C ILE A 409 13.84 23.20 -16.42
N LYS A 410 13.33 23.27 -17.66
CA LYS A 410 13.25 24.53 -18.42
C LYS A 410 12.41 25.59 -17.71
N GLU A 411 11.29 25.19 -17.11
CA GLU A 411 10.40 26.09 -16.35
C GLU A 411 11.08 26.64 -15.08
N LEU A 412 11.90 25.85 -14.37
CA LEU A 412 12.72 26.35 -13.26
C LEU A 412 13.84 27.30 -13.73
N GLU A 413 14.44 27.02 -14.90
CA GLU A 413 15.51 27.85 -15.47
C GLU A 413 15.00 29.14 -16.16
N GLY A 414 13.69 29.26 -16.39
CA GLY A 414 13.11 30.31 -17.23
C GLY A 414 13.48 30.20 -18.71
N THR A 415 13.80 28.99 -19.16
CA THR A 415 14.14 28.66 -20.55
C THR A 415 12.85 28.47 -21.36
N PRO A 416 12.62 29.22 -22.47
CA PRO A 416 11.42 29.04 -23.28
C PRO A 416 11.27 27.64 -23.86
N LEU A 417 10.06 27.09 -23.80
CA LEU A 417 9.71 25.79 -24.38
C LEU A 417 9.64 25.85 -25.91
N THR A 418 9.84 24.70 -26.55
CA THR A 418 9.64 24.53 -28.01
C THR A 418 8.16 24.36 -28.37
N ILE A 419 7.85 24.34 -29.67
CA ILE A 419 6.47 24.14 -30.14
C ILE A 419 6.01 22.73 -29.78
N GLU A 420 6.89 21.75 -29.98
CA GLU A 420 6.66 20.33 -29.70
C GLU A 420 6.42 20.07 -28.20
N GLU A 421 7.05 20.85 -27.31
CA GLU A 421 6.81 20.79 -25.87
C GLU A 421 5.45 21.39 -25.48
N PHE A 422 5.01 22.47 -26.14
CA PHE A 422 3.65 22.98 -25.96
C PHE A 422 2.59 22.05 -26.56
N GLU A 423 2.87 21.38 -27.68
CA GLU A 423 2.00 20.35 -28.26
C GLU A 423 1.85 19.15 -27.30
N LEU A 424 2.93 18.68 -26.66
CA LEU A 424 2.85 17.63 -25.64
C LEU A 424 1.96 18.03 -24.44
N ILE A 425 2.03 19.28 -24.01
CA ILE A 425 1.19 19.79 -22.89
C ILE A 425 -0.28 19.90 -23.32
N ASP A 426 -0.58 20.30 -24.55
CA ASP A 426 -1.95 20.38 -25.09
C ASP A 426 -2.55 18.98 -25.30
N GLU A 427 -1.75 18.00 -25.73
CA GLU A 427 -2.17 16.62 -25.98
C GLU A 427 -2.15 15.71 -24.73
N ILE A 428 -1.70 16.19 -23.57
CA ILE A 428 -1.43 15.39 -22.36
C ILE A 428 -2.58 14.46 -21.96
N GLY A 429 -3.82 14.92 -22.04
CA GLY A 429 -5.01 14.12 -21.72
C GLY A 429 -5.19 12.92 -22.67
N SER A 430 -4.95 13.11 -23.97
CA SER A 430 -5.01 12.03 -24.96
C SER A 430 -3.79 11.10 -24.86
N THR A 431 -2.63 11.62 -24.45
CA THR A 431 -1.43 10.81 -24.22
C THR A 431 -1.64 9.87 -23.05
N LEU A 432 -2.10 10.40 -21.90
CA LEU A 432 -2.42 9.63 -20.70
C LEU A 432 -3.52 8.59 -20.95
N ASP A 433 -4.63 8.97 -21.59
CA ASP A 433 -5.71 8.06 -22.00
C ASP A 433 -5.16 6.83 -22.77
N SER A 434 -4.29 7.04 -23.76
CA SER A 434 -3.69 5.93 -24.52
C SER A 434 -2.75 5.04 -23.69
N ILE A 435 -2.06 5.63 -22.70
CA ILE A 435 -1.15 4.92 -21.80
C ILE A 435 -1.93 4.06 -20.81
N VAL A 436 -3.05 4.54 -20.26
CA VAL A 436 -3.84 3.81 -19.26
C VAL A 436 -4.83 2.82 -19.89
N MET A 437 -5.51 3.17 -20.99
CA MET A 437 -6.59 2.36 -21.62
C MET A 437 -6.20 0.88 -21.83
N MET A 438 -6.79 -0.03 -21.04
CA MET A 438 -6.55 -1.47 -21.11
C MET A 438 -7.55 -2.21 -22.02
N PRO A 439 -7.24 -3.43 -22.50
CA PRO A 439 -8.24 -4.29 -23.12
C PRO A 439 -9.34 -4.65 -22.11
N THR A 440 -10.60 -4.63 -22.54
CA THR A 440 -11.75 -5.02 -21.70
C THR A 440 -11.69 -6.51 -21.40
N ASP A 441 -11.40 -6.85 -20.15
CA ASP A 441 -11.30 -8.21 -19.62
C ASP A 441 -11.63 -8.15 -18.12
N ASP A 442 -12.58 -8.95 -17.64
CA ASP A 442 -13.06 -8.91 -16.25
C ASP A 442 -11.98 -9.38 -15.25
N GLU A 443 -10.88 -10.00 -15.71
CA GLU A 443 -9.70 -10.29 -14.89
C GLU A 443 -8.68 -9.12 -14.85
N LEU A 444 -8.84 -8.09 -15.69
CA LEU A 444 -7.92 -6.94 -15.80
C LEU A 444 -8.57 -5.59 -15.44
N THR A 445 -9.88 -5.43 -15.69
CA THR A 445 -10.61 -4.15 -15.62
C THR A 445 -12.04 -4.34 -15.10
N SER A 446 -12.58 -3.36 -14.39
CA SER A 446 -13.95 -3.35 -13.84
C SER A 446 -14.61 -1.97 -13.93
N ASP A 447 -15.95 -1.94 -13.80
CA ASP A 447 -16.74 -0.70 -13.79
C ASP A 447 -16.42 0.24 -12.60
N ALA A 448 -15.68 -0.22 -11.59
CA ALA A 448 -15.25 0.54 -10.40
C ALA A 448 -13.83 1.11 -10.53
N ASP A 449 -13.00 0.59 -11.45
CA ASP A 449 -11.61 1.04 -11.70
C ASP A 449 -11.54 2.43 -12.39
N ASP A 450 -12.69 3.07 -12.45
CA ASP A 450 -13.15 3.95 -13.50
C ASP A 450 -13.51 5.35 -12.95
N ASP A 451 -13.73 5.44 -11.64
CA ASP A 451 -13.67 6.66 -10.85
C ASP A 451 -12.26 6.77 -10.23
N MET A 452 -11.80 7.99 -9.96
CA MET A 452 -10.54 8.21 -9.23
C MET A 452 -10.70 7.90 -7.74
N ALA A 453 -11.94 7.82 -7.27
CA ALA A 453 -12.26 7.61 -5.87
C ALA A 453 -11.96 6.17 -5.41
N VAL A 454 -11.02 6.05 -4.48
CA VAL A 454 -10.52 4.79 -3.90
C VAL A 454 -10.30 4.94 -2.39
N ILE A 455 -10.39 3.84 -1.64
CA ILE A 455 -10.31 3.82 -0.17
C ILE A 455 -9.43 2.67 0.34
N ALA A 456 -8.63 2.91 1.39
CA ALA A 456 -7.86 1.85 2.04
C ALA A 456 -7.75 2.06 3.56
N ASP A 457 -8.01 1.02 4.34
CA ASP A 457 -7.70 1.04 5.77
C ASP A 457 -6.21 0.81 5.99
N VAL A 458 -5.55 1.75 6.68
CA VAL A 458 -4.10 1.71 6.90
C VAL A 458 -3.69 1.26 8.29
N HIS A 459 -4.62 1.31 9.25
CA HIS A 459 -4.42 0.94 10.65
C HIS A 459 -5.74 0.44 11.28
N SER A 460 -5.65 -0.45 12.27
CA SER A 460 -6.81 -0.99 13.01
C SER A 460 -6.57 -0.92 14.51
N ASP A 461 -7.36 -0.10 15.23
CA ASP A 461 -7.34 -0.05 16.70
C ASP A 461 -8.42 -0.96 17.31
N VAL A 462 -7.96 -2.11 17.80
CA VAL A 462 -8.79 -3.11 18.47
C VAL A 462 -9.38 -2.63 19.81
N ASN A 463 -8.88 -1.54 20.39
CA ASN A 463 -9.36 -1.00 21.67
C ASN A 463 -10.64 -0.16 21.50
N SER A 464 -10.73 0.61 20.41
CA SER A 464 -11.93 1.35 20.02
C SER A 464 -12.86 0.57 19.08
N GLY A 465 -12.35 -0.47 18.41
CA GLY A 465 -13.07 -1.18 17.35
C GLY A 465 -13.21 -0.33 16.08
N THR A 466 -12.21 0.50 15.79
CA THR A 466 -12.18 1.38 14.61
C THR A 466 -10.93 1.20 13.78
N VAL A 467 -10.99 1.62 12.53
CA VAL A 467 -9.90 1.63 11.55
C VAL A 467 -9.62 3.06 11.11
N LEU A 468 -8.40 3.32 10.64
CA LEU A 468 -8.03 4.55 9.94
C LEU A 468 -8.20 4.32 8.44
N GLU A 469 -9.19 4.97 7.84
CA GLU A 469 -9.44 4.96 6.40
C GLU A 469 -8.72 6.15 5.75
N GLU A 470 -7.92 5.88 4.73
CA GLU A 470 -7.25 6.87 3.89
C GLU A 470 -7.82 6.79 2.47
N GLY A 471 -8.34 7.91 1.98
CA GLY A 471 -9.16 7.95 0.77
C GLY A 471 -8.77 9.03 -0.21
N VAL A 472 -8.95 8.72 -1.49
CA VAL A 472 -8.95 9.68 -2.59
C VAL A 472 -10.37 9.81 -3.10
N GLY A 473 -10.81 11.03 -3.41
CA GLY A 473 -12.12 11.28 -4.01
C GLY A 473 -12.00 11.64 -5.49
N ARG A 474 -12.94 12.45 -5.99
CA ARG A 474 -12.88 12.97 -7.37
C ARG A 474 -11.86 14.11 -7.50
N PRO A 475 -11.27 14.33 -8.70
CA PRO A 475 -10.24 15.34 -8.91
C PRO A 475 -10.78 16.75 -8.70
N SER A 476 -10.06 17.53 -7.90
CA SER A 476 -10.35 18.95 -7.67
C SER A 476 -9.76 19.82 -8.79
N VAL A 477 -10.41 20.94 -9.09
CA VAL A 477 -9.90 21.91 -10.06
C VAL A 477 -8.97 22.91 -9.36
N ILE A 478 -7.71 22.96 -9.78
CA ILE A 478 -6.74 23.96 -9.33
C ILE A 478 -6.63 25.11 -10.33
N LEU A 479 -6.47 26.34 -9.83
CA LEU A 479 -6.22 27.55 -10.62
C LEU A 479 -4.90 28.17 -10.16
N VAL A 480 -3.94 28.35 -11.08
CA VAL A 480 -2.57 28.79 -10.75
C VAL A 480 -2.16 29.97 -11.62
N ALA A 481 -1.63 31.03 -11.01
CA ALA A 481 -1.07 32.17 -11.73
C ALA A 481 0.42 31.92 -11.99
N VAL A 482 0.77 31.58 -13.23
CA VAL A 482 2.13 31.25 -13.68
C VAL A 482 2.72 32.35 -14.55
N TYR A 483 4.05 32.43 -14.66
CA TYR A 483 4.72 33.32 -15.61
C TYR A 483 5.10 32.54 -16.86
N VAL A 484 4.54 32.93 -18.02
CA VAL A 484 4.88 32.36 -19.33
C VAL A 484 5.27 33.49 -20.27
N ASP A 485 6.48 33.41 -20.85
CA ASP A 485 7.07 34.46 -21.70
C ASP A 485 6.99 35.88 -21.09
N GLY A 486 7.17 35.99 -19.77
CA GLY A 486 7.13 37.25 -19.03
C GLY A 486 5.73 37.85 -18.82
N GLN A 487 4.66 37.10 -19.11
CA GLN A 487 3.28 37.46 -18.80
C GLN A 487 2.72 36.55 -17.70
N VAL A 488 1.90 37.10 -16.81
CA VAL A 488 1.13 36.29 -15.86
C VAL A 488 -0.07 35.69 -16.59
N ILE A 489 -0.12 34.36 -16.67
CA ILE A 489 -1.23 33.59 -17.24
C ILE A 489 -1.90 32.83 -16.09
N LEU A 490 -3.23 32.83 -16.07
CA LEU A 490 -3.99 31.93 -15.20
C LEU A 490 -4.14 30.59 -15.92
N THR A 491 -3.54 29.54 -15.36
CA THR A 491 -3.73 28.15 -15.80
C THR A 491 -4.78 27.47 -14.94
N GLN A 492 -5.37 26.41 -15.50
CA GLN A 492 -6.31 25.52 -14.84
C GLN A 492 -5.78 24.09 -14.98
N GLY A 493 -5.87 23.30 -13.92
CA GLY A 493 -5.48 21.88 -13.92
C GLY A 493 -6.36 21.05 -12.99
N ALA A 494 -6.05 19.75 -12.91
CA ALA A 494 -6.58 18.86 -11.90
C ALA A 494 -5.57 18.69 -10.76
N VAL A 495 -6.07 18.47 -9.55
CA VAL A 495 -5.29 18.09 -8.36
C VAL A 495 -6.05 17.02 -7.58
N MET A 496 -5.31 16.14 -6.90
CA MET A 496 -5.90 15.07 -6.09
C MET A 496 -6.65 15.65 -4.88
N SER A 497 -7.67 14.92 -4.42
CA SER A 497 -8.33 15.14 -3.13
C SER A 497 -7.89 14.05 -2.15
N TYR A 498 -7.81 14.39 -0.86
CA TYR A 498 -7.38 13.48 0.20
C TYR A 498 -8.36 13.53 1.37
N PHE A 499 -8.75 12.36 1.86
CA PHE A 499 -9.65 12.14 2.97
C PHE A 499 -8.96 11.23 3.99
N GLU A 500 -9.05 11.60 5.27
CA GLU A 500 -8.50 10.83 6.39
C GLU A 500 -9.56 10.82 7.50
N PHE A 501 -10.04 9.65 7.90
CA PHE A 501 -11.07 9.52 8.93
C PHE A 501 -11.06 8.16 9.62
N THR A 502 -11.73 8.06 10.78
CA THR A 502 -11.93 6.78 11.45
C THR A 502 -13.29 6.17 11.12
N TRP A 503 -13.32 4.85 10.95
CA TRP A 503 -14.51 4.09 10.56
C TRP A 503 -14.70 2.81 11.41
N PRO A 504 -15.91 2.26 11.58
CA PRO A 504 -16.11 1.02 12.34
C PRO A 504 -15.43 -0.19 11.72
N MET A 505 -14.70 -0.96 12.54
CA MET A 505 -13.99 -2.17 12.11
C MET A 505 -14.92 -3.31 11.66
N GLU A 506 -16.19 -3.28 12.06
CA GLU A 506 -17.23 -4.22 11.62
C GLU A 506 -17.86 -3.87 10.26
N ASP A 507 -17.53 -2.71 9.69
CA ASP A 507 -18.14 -2.14 8.46
C ASP A 507 -17.07 -1.56 7.51
N ARG A 508 -15.89 -2.20 7.44
CA ARG A 508 -14.73 -1.78 6.64
C ARG A 508 -15.14 -1.43 5.20
N LEU A 509 -14.73 -0.25 4.73
CA LEU A 509 -15.17 0.26 3.43
C LEU A 509 -14.60 -0.55 2.26
N THR A 510 -15.36 -0.55 1.15
CA THR A 510 -14.91 -0.95 -0.18
C THR A 510 -14.99 0.25 -1.11
N ASP A 511 -14.32 0.21 -2.26
CA ASP A 511 -14.34 1.32 -3.22
C ASP A 511 -15.75 1.61 -3.73
N GLU A 512 -16.58 0.58 -3.93
CA GLU A 512 -17.97 0.78 -4.34
C GLU A 512 -18.80 1.51 -3.26
N ALA A 513 -18.59 1.18 -1.98
CA ALA A 513 -19.24 1.88 -0.87
C ALA A 513 -18.75 3.33 -0.73
N TRP A 514 -17.46 3.57 -0.96
CA TRP A 514 -16.85 4.90 -0.93
C TRP A 514 -17.31 5.78 -2.10
N GLN A 515 -17.36 5.21 -3.31
CA GLN A 515 -17.89 5.86 -4.51
C GLN A 515 -19.39 6.20 -4.36
N ASP A 516 -20.19 5.30 -3.78
CA ASP A 516 -21.59 5.57 -3.42
C ASP A 516 -21.71 6.72 -2.39
N MET A 517 -20.82 6.78 -1.38
CA MET A 517 -20.82 7.87 -0.40
C MET A 517 -20.56 9.24 -1.04
N ILE A 518 -19.61 9.32 -1.99
CA ILE A 518 -19.29 10.53 -2.76
C ILE A 518 -20.43 10.92 -3.71
N GLU A 519 -21.03 9.97 -4.42
CA GLU A 519 -22.15 10.26 -5.33
C GLU A 519 -23.40 10.75 -4.57
N LEU A 520 -23.56 10.34 -3.31
CA LEU A 520 -24.62 10.80 -2.42
C LEU A 520 -24.32 12.12 -1.70
N GLY A 521 -23.09 12.64 -1.74
CA GLY A 521 -22.68 13.82 -0.98
C GLY A 521 -22.68 13.58 0.53
N THR A 522 -22.21 12.39 0.95
CA THR A 522 -22.21 11.90 2.34
C THR A 522 -20.83 11.52 2.85
N GLU A 523 -19.79 11.79 2.06
CA GLU A 523 -18.39 11.65 2.42
C GLU A 523 -18.01 12.48 3.67
N PRO A 524 -17.06 12.03 4.49
CA PRO A 524 -16.50 12.84 5.58
C PRO A 524 -15.85 14.12 5.05
N PRO A 525 -15.75 15.18 5.88
CA PRO A 525 -15.08 16.41 5.46
C PRO A 525 -13.59 16.15 5.19
N LEU A 526 -13.02 16.89 4.23
CA LEU A 526 -11.57 16.95 4.01
C LEU A 526 -10.84 17.35 5.30
N PRO A 527 -9.58 16.94 5.51
CA PRO A 527 -8.78 17.35 6.66
C PRO A 527 -8.72 18.88 6.76
N SER A 528 -8.93 19.42 7.96
CA SER A 528 -9.15 20.87 8.18
C SER A 528 -7.99 21.77 7.75
N TRP A 529 -6.77 21.25 7.70
CA TRP A 529 -5.61 21.97 7.18
C TRP A 529 -5.68 22.24 5.66
N THR A 530 -6.52 21.51 4.92
CA THR A 530 -6.74 21.76 3.48
C THR A 530 -7.52 23.05 3.20
N GLU A 531 -8.20 23.65 4.20
CA GLU A 531 -8.88 24.94 4.08
C GLU A 531 -7.94 26.11 3.70
N SER A 532 -6.61 25.92 3.77
CA SER A 532 -5.62 26.90 3.32
C SER A 532 -5.57 27.06 1.79
N PHE A 533 -5.98 26.05 1.02
CA PHE A 533 -5.96 26.04 -0.45
C PHE A 533 -7.26 25.54 -1.12
N VAL A 534 -8.15 24.83 -0.39
CA VAL A 534 -9.43 24.34 -0.90
C VAL A 534 -10.57 25.31 -0.56
N ILE A 535 -11.50 25.50 -1.49
CA ILE A 535 -12.71 26.32 -1.31
C ILE A 535 -13.86 25.78 -2.18
N GLU A 536 -15.07 25.66 -1.61
CA GLU A 536 -16.26 25.29 -2.37
C GLU A 536 -16.56 26.28 -3.50
N TRP A 537 -16.96 25.76 -4.66
CA TRP A 537 -17.17 26.55 -5.87
C TRP A 537 -18.21 27.69 -5.72
N ASP A 538 -19.28 27.46 -4.95
CA ASP A 538 -20.28 28.50 -4.67
C ASP A 538 -19.70 29.67 -3.87
N ASN A 539 -18.70 29.41 -3.02
CA ASN A 539 -17.96 30.44 -2.29
C ASN A 539 -16.89 31.13 -3.16
N VAL A 540 -16.37 30.48 -4.21
CA VAL A 540 -15.44 31.11 -5.19
C VAL A 540 -16.10 32.30 -5.90
N ILE A 541 -17.36 32.17 -6.33
CA ILE A 541 -18.10 33.27 -6.97
C ILE A 541 -18.23 34.47 -6.02
N VAL A 542 -18.46 34.22 -4.73
CA VAL A 542 -18.56 35.25 -3.69
C VAL A 542 -17.19 35.88 -3.40
N ALA A 543 -16.13 35.09 -3.30
CA ALA A 543 -14.76 35.56 -3.02
C ALA A 543 -14.20 36.42 -4.17
N LEU A 544 -14.41 35.99 -5.42
CA LEU A 544 -14.05 36.76 -6.63
C LEU A 544 -14.87 38.05 -6.76
N ALA A 545 -16.14 38.05 -6.35
CA ALA A 545 -16.97 39.26 -6.32
C ALA A 545 -16.59 40.23 -5.18
N ALA A 546 -16.07 39.71 -4.06
CA ALA A 546 -15.67 40.50 -2.89
C ALA A 546 -14.27 41.14 -3.04
N SER A 547 -13.43 40.61 -3.93
CA SER A 547 -12.04 41.05 -4.13
C SER A 547 -11.88 41.89 -5.41
N PRO A 548 -12.09 43.23 -5.38
CA PRO A 548 -11.79 44.06 -6.54
C PRO A 548 -10.28 43.98 -6.86
N PRO A 549 -9.88 43.90 -8.14
CA PRO A 549 -8.50 43.71 -8.52
C PRO A 549 -7.65 44.90 -8.05
N LYS A 550 -6.76 44.65 -7.08
CA LYS A 550 -5.68 45.59 -6.74
C LYS A 550 -4.61 45.50 -7.83
N ILE A 551 -4.86 46.20 -8.93
CA ILE A 551 -3.82 46.57 -9.88
C ILE A 551 -2.77 47.36 -9.08
N ARG A 552 -1.61 46.74 -8.82
CA ARG A 552 -0.42 47.46 -8.35
C ARG A 552 0.15 48.20 -9.56
N GLU A 553 -0.16 49.49 -9.68
CA GLU A 553 0.51 50.37 -10.63
C GLU A 553 1.97 50.60 -10.17
N MET A 554 2.91 49.82 -10.72
CA MET A 554 4.03 50.29 -11.55
C MET A 554 5.05 49.17 -11.80
#